data_AF-J3QR40-F1
#
_entry.id   AF-J3QR40-F1
#
_cell.length_a   1.000
_cell.length_b   1.000
_cell.length_c   1.000
_cell.angle_alpha   90.00
_cell.angle_beta   90.00
_cell.angle_gamma   90.00
#
_symmetry.space_group_name_H-M   'P 1'
#
loop_
_entity.id
_entity.type
_entity.pdbx_description
1 polymer ?
#
loop_
_entity_poly.entity_id
_entity_poly.type
_entity_poly.pdbx_seq_one_letter_code
_entity_poly.pdbx_strand_id
1 'polypeptide(L)'
;MDTLPDNRTRVVEDNHSYYVSRLYGPSEPHSRELWVDVAEANRSQVKIHTILSNTHRQASRVVLSFDFPFYGHPLRQITIATGGFIFMGDVIHRMLTA
;
A
#
# COMPACT_ATOMS: atom_id res chain seq x y z
N MET A 1 -35.01 12.05 -26.17
CA MET A 1 -33.87 11.16 -26.46
C MET A 1 -32.81 11.50 -25.44
N ASP A 2 -32.88 10.84 -24.29
CA ASP A 2 -31.95 11.06 -23.17
C ASP A 2 -30.63 10.37 -23.51
N THR A 3 -29.66 11.16 -23.97
CA THR A 3 -28.29 10.69 -24.16
C THR A 3 -27.70 10.40 -22.78
N LEU A 4 -27.49 9.12 -22.48
CA LEU A 4 -26.68 8.67 -21.35
C LEU A 4 -25.36 9.45 -21.32
N PRO A 5 -24.91 9.95 -20.15
CA PRO A 5 -23.64 10.62 -20.06
C PRO A 5 -22.53 9.65 -20.47
N ASP A 6 -21.62 10.13 -21.31
CA ASP A 6 -20.43 9.42 -21.76
C ASP A 6 -19.74 8.77 -20.55
N ASN A 7 -19.66 7.43 -20.53
CA ASN A 7 -19.00 6.65 -19.46
C ASN A 7 -17.46 6.76 -19.55
N ARG A 8 -16.97 7.96 -19.87
CA ARG A 8 -15.56 8.28 -19.81
C ARG A 8 -15.24 8.62 -18.37
N THR A 9 -14.57 7.68 -17.71
CA THR A 9 -13.97 7.91 -16.40
C THR A 9 -12.89 8.97 -16.58
N ARG A 10 -13.22 10.21 -16.25
CA ARG A 10 -12.28 11.33 -16.30
C ARG A 10 -11.20 11.09 -15.26
N VAL A 11 -9.93 11.05 -15.69
CA VAL A 11 -8.81 11.05 -14.74
C VAL A 11 -8.85 12.36 -13.96
N VAL A 12 -9.01 12.25 -12.64
CA VAL A 12 -8.95 13.39 -11.71
C VAL A 12 -7.60 13.33 -11.01
N GLU A 13 -6.82 14.37 -11.19
CA GLU A 13 -5.58 14.60 -10.45
C GLU A 13 -5.85 15.64 -9.36
N ASP A 14 -5.53 15.29 -8.12
CA ASP A 14 -5.62 16.21 -6.98
C ASP A 14 -4.25 16.34 -6.30
N ASN A 15 -3.78 17.58 -6.16
CA ASN A 15 -2.44 17.89 -5.71
C ASN A 15 -2.46 18.28 -4.23
N HIS A 16 -1.94 17.39 -3.39
CA HIS A 16 -1.79 17.63 -1.96
C HIS A 16 -0.34 18.00 -1.65
N SER A 17 -0.10 18.56 -0.45
CA SER A 17 1.24 19.00 -0.04
C SER A 17 2.32 17.92 -0.09
N TYR A 18 1.95 16.64 -0.06
CA TYR A 18 2.91 15.52 0.05
C TYR A 18 2.69 14.37 -0.95
N TYR A 19 1.57 14.38 -1.70
CA TYR A 19 1.26 13.34 -2.66
C TYR A 19 0.33 13.86 -3.75
N VAL A 20 0.35 13.19 -4.89
CA VAL A 20 -0.60 13.42 -5.98
C VAL A 20 -1.54 12.22 -6.03
N SER A 21 -2.84 12.46 -5.94
CA SER A 21 -3.85 11.41 -6.11
C SER A 21 -4.31 11.40 -7.56
N ARG A 22 -4.33 10.22 -8.19
CA ARG A 22 -4.85 10.03 -9.55
C ARG A 22 -5.84 8.87 -9.55
N LEU A 23 -7.05 9.12 -10.06
CA LEU A 23 -8.04 8.07 -10.27
C LEU A 23 -8.07 7.63 -11.73
N TYR A 24 -7.80 6.36 -11.98
CA TYR A 24 -7.85 5.76 -13.32
C TYR A 24 -9.13 4.96 -13.51
N GLY A 25 -9.77 5.18 -14.65
CA GLY A 25 -10.95 4.43 -15.05
C GLY A 25 -10.66 3.04 -15.59
N PRO A 26 -11.67 2.15 -15.65
CA PRO A 26 -11.55 0.84 -16.29
C PRO A 26 -11.24 0.93 -17.79
N SER A 27 -11.58 2.04 -18.45
CA SER A 27 -11.27 2.28 -19.87
C SER A 27 -9.83 2.77 -20.11
N GLU A 28 -9.09 3.12 -19.05
CA GLU A 28 -7.75 3.68 -19.20
C GLU A 28 -6.70 2.59 -19.36
N PRO A 29 -5.85 2.63 -20.41
CA PRO A 29 -4.82 1.61 -20.62
C PRO A 29 -3.87 1.45 -19.43
N HIS A 30 -3.48 2.56 -18.82
CA HIS A 30 -2.59 2.60 -17.65
C HIS A 30 -3.15 1.92 -16.41
N SER A 31 -4.48 1.78 -16.31
CA SER A 31 -5.07 1.07 -15.16
C SER A 31 -4.52 -0.35 -15.07
N ARG A 32 -4.42 -1.07 -16.20
CA ARG A 32 -3.96 -2.47 -16.28
C ARG A 32 -2.53 -2.68 -15.79
N GLU A 33 -1.67 -1.68 -15.95
CA GLU A 33 -0.27 -1.73 -15.50
C GLU A 33 -0.16 -1.60 -13.97
N LEU A 34 -1.17 -0.99 -13.34
CA LEU A 34 -1.23 -0.77 -11.89
C LEU A 34 -2.02 -1.86 -11.15
N TRP A 35 -2.79 -2.68 -11.86
CA TRP A 35 -3.53 -3.80 -11.29
C TRP A 35 -2.60 -4.98 -11.03
N VAL A 36 -2.66 -5.53 -9.81
CA VAL A 36 -1.92 -6.73 -9.42
C VAL A 36 -2.93 -7.81 -9.03
N ASP A 37 -2.89 -8.95 -9.71
CA ASP A 37 -3.60 -10.14 -9.26
C ASP A 37 -2.81 -10.79 -8.10
N VAL A 38 -3.37 -10.68 -6.90
CA VAL A 38 -2.73 -11.20 -5.68
C VAL A 38 -2.72 -12.74 -5.66
N ALA A 39 -3.71 -13.40 -6.26
CA ALA A 39 -3.77 -14.86 -6.31
C ALA A 39 -2.73 -15.43 -7.28
N GLU A 40 -2.47 -14.72 -8.39
CA GLU A 40 -1.38 -15.04 -9.31
C GLU A 40 0.00 -14.71 -8.70
N ALA A 41 0.12 -13.55 -8.05
CA ALA A 41 1.36 -13.10 -7.39
C ALA A 41 1.79 -13.99 -6.20
N ASN A 42 0.85 -14.75 -5.61
CA ASN A 42 1.12 -15.60 -4.44
C ASN A 42 2.21 -16.66 -4.70
N ARG A 43 2.44 -16.99 -5.97
CA ARG A 43 3.29 -18.14 -6.35
C ARG A 43 4.78 -17.85 -6.30
N SER A 44 5.20 -16.58 -6.24
CA SER A 44 6.63 -16.22 -6.33
C SER A 44 7.12 -15.11 -5.39
N GLN A 45 6.22 -14.30 -4.80
CA GLN A 45 6.63 -13.09 -4.05
C GLN A 45 6.25 -13.08 -2.56
N VAL A 46 5.64 -14.13 -2.03
CA VAL A 46 5.24 -14.18 -0.62
C VAL A 46 6.45 -14.53 0.26
N LYS A 47 6.88 -13.58 1.09
CA LYS A 47 7.89 -13.82 2.13
C LYS A 47 7.21 -14.10 3.47
N ILE A 48 7.25 -15.36 3.90
CA ILE A 48 6.75 -15.75 5.23
C ILE A 48 7.72 -15.24 6.29
N HIS A 49 7.21 -14.52 7.28
CA HIS A 49 8.01 -13.97 8.37
C HIS A 49 7.74 -14.74 9.67
N THR A 50 8.70 -15.58 10.10
CA THR A 50 8.53 -16.53 11.21
C THR A 50 7.98 -15.91 12.50
N ILE A 51 8.42 -14.71 12.88
CA ILE A 51 7.97 -14.03 14.11
C ILE A 51 6.55 -13.45 13.94
N LEU A 52 6.21 -12.96 12.75
CA LEU A 52 4.90 -12.36 12.53
C LEU A 52 3.84 -13.44 12.31
N SER A 53 4.24 -14.60 11.79
CA SER A 53 3.33 -15.72 11.53
C SER A 53 3.02 -16.57 12.76
N ASN A 54 3.91 -16.62 13.77
CA ASN A 54 3.80 -17.61 14.85
C ASN A 54 3.72 -17.01 16.26
N THR A 55 3.85 -15.69 16.42
CA THR A 55 3.99 -15.09 17.75
C THR A 55 2.87 -14.10 18.03
N HIS A 56 2.30 -14.15 19.23
CA HIS A 56 1.29 -13.18 19.67
C HIS A 56 1.97 -11.89 20.15
N ARG A 57 1.40 -10.75 19.77
CA ARG A 57 1.84 -9.40 20.16
C ARG A 57 3.31 -9.11 19.84
N GLN A 58 3.69 -9.31 18.58
CA GLN A 58 5.03 -8.96 18.09
C GLN A 58 4.97 -7.97 16.95
N ALA A 59 6.05 -7.21 16.80
CA ALA A 59 6.26 -6.31 15.68
C ALA A 59 7.66 -6.50 15.12
N SER A 60 7.80 -6.51 13.80
CA SER A 60 9.08 -6.71 13.11
C SER A 60 9.34 -5.58 12.14
N ARG A 61 10.60 -5.13 12.08
CA ARG A 61 11.04 -4.18 11.07
C ARG A 61 11.28 -4.91 9.75
N VAL A 62 10.74 -4.36 8.68
CA VAL A 62 10.86 -4.88 7.33
C VAL A 62 11.44 -3.78 6.45
N VAL A 63 12.43 -4.16 5.64
CA VAL A 63 13.01 -3.28 4.62
C VAL A 63 12.21 -3.44 3.33
N LEU A 64 11.74 -2.33 2.79
CA LEU A 64 11.00 -2.24 1.53
C LEU A 64 11.97 -2.27 0.35
N SER A 65 11.52 -2.86 -0.76
CA SER A 65 12.23 -2.83 -2.04
C SER A 65 12.04 -1.52 -2.81
N PHE A 66 11.23 -0.60 -2.30
CA PHE A 66 10.90 0.68 -2.91
C PHE A 66 10.83 1.78 -1.86
N ASP A 67 10.87 3.04 -2.30
CA ASP A 67 10.72 4.21 -1.45
C ASP A 67 9.23 4.48 -1.19
N PHE A 68 8.79 4.34 0.05
CA PHE A 68 7.41 4.64 0.45
C PHE A 68 7.31 6.10 0.91
N PRO A 69 6.51 6.96 0.24
CA PRO A 69 6.38 8.36 0.63
C PRO A 69 5.52 8.51 1.90
N PHE A 70 6.08 9.09 2.96
CA PHE A 70 5.39 9.40 4.21
C PHE A 70 5.64 10.87 4.58
N TYR A 71 4.62 11.71 4.43
CA TYR A 71 4.70 13.16 4.67
C TYR A 71 5.91 13.85 4.00
N GLY A 72 6.17 13.51 2.74
CA GLY A 72 7.28 14.08 1.98
C GLY A 72 8.65 13.44 2.25
N HIS A 73 8.73 12.47 3.17
CA HIS A 73 9.95 11.72 3.45
C HIS A 73 9.88 10.29 2.87
N PRO A 74 10.88 9.84 2.11
CA PRO A 74 10.94 8.47 1.63
C PRO A 74 11.34 7.52 2.76
N LEU A 75 10.50 6.52 3.02
CA LEU A 75 10.78 5.44 3.97
C LEU A 75 11.16 4.16 3.22
N ARG A 76 12.23 3.52 3.68
CA ARG A 76 12.62 2.16 3.24
C ARG A 76 12.46 1.11 4.33
N GLN A 77 12.07 1.52 5.53
CA GLN A 77 11.92 0.62 6.66
C GLN A 77 10.63 0.93 7.39
N ILE A 78 9.80 -0.10 7.58
CA ILE A 78 8.54 -0.02 8.31
C ILE A 78 8.49 -1.11 9.37
N THR A 79 7.60 -0.96 10.34
CA THR A 79 7.35 -1.98 11.36
C THR A 79 5.98 -2.59 11.13
N ILE A 80 5.91 -3.91 10.94
CA ILE A 80 4.66 -4.67 10.78
C ILE A 80 4.36 -5.38 12.09
N ALA A 81 3.12 -5.36 12.55
CA ALA A 81 2.70 -6.05 13.75
C ALA A 81 1.73 -7.19 13.49
N THR A 82 1.73 -8.18 14.40
CA THR A 82 0.86 -9.36 14.34
C THR A 82 -0.63 -9.03 14.43
N GLY A 83 -0.99 -7.80 14.85
CA GLY A 83 -2.36 -7.30 14.91
C GLY A 83 -2.89 -6.71 13.59
N GLY A 84 -2.12 -6.78 12.50
CA GLY A 84 -2.57 -6.34 11.16
C GLY A 84 -2.40 -4.85 10.86
N PHE A 85 -1.67 -4.12 11.69
CA PHE A 85 -1.33 -2.71 11.44
C PHE A 85 0.16 -2.54 11.12
N ILE A 86 0.49 -1.40 10.50
CA ILE A 86 1.83 -1.00 10.12
C ILE A 86 2.18 0.30 10.86
N PHE A 87 3.41 0.39 11.34
CA PHE A 87 3.96 1.55 12.03
C PHE A 87 5.19 2.09 11.29
N MET A 88 5.23 3.42 11.13
CA MET A 88 6.21 4.12 10.30
C MET A 88 7.12 5.07 11.10
N GLY A 89 6.97 5.12 12.42
CA GLY A 89 7.83 5.94 13.29
C GLY A 89 9.15 5.26 13.63
N ASP A 90 10.11 6.05 14.12
CA ASP A 90 11.43 5.55 14.50
C ASP A 90 11.44 4.84 15.87
N VAL A 91 10.53 5.19 16.77
CA VAL A 91 10.48 4.64 18.13
C VAL A 91 9.46 3.51 18.22
N ILE A 92 9.94 2.28 18.45
CA ILE A 92 9.07 1.13 18.69
C ILE A 92 8.69 1.11 20.17
N HIS A 93 7.42 1.38 20.47
CA HIS A 93 6.85 1.21 21.81
C HIS A 93 6.31 -0.21 22.01
N ARG A 94 6.44 -0.74 23.23
CA ARG A 94 5.95 -2.07 23.65
C ARG A 94 4.43 -2.26 23.46
N MET A 95 3.68 -1.16 23.36
CA MET A 95 2.22 -1.14 23.20
C MET A 95 1.75 -1.11 21.75
N LEU A 96 2.65 -1.11 20.74
CA LEU A 96 2.20 -1.19 19.35
C LEU A 96 1.26 -2.39 19.18
N THR A 97 1.61 -3.52 19.76
CA THR A 97 0.93 -4.80 19.58
C THR A 97 -0.16 -5.07 20.63
N ALA A 98 -0.91 -4.03 21.03
CA ALA A 98 -1.84 -4.14 22.16
C ALA A 98 -2.94 -5.19 21.93
#